data_AF-A0A9W8MUL9-F1
#
_entry.id   AF-A0A9W8MUL9-F1
#
_cell.length_a   1.000
_cell.length_b   1.000
_cell.length_c   1.000
_cell.angle_alpha   90.00
_cell.angle_beta   90.00
_cell.angle_gamma   90.00
#
_symmetry.space_group_name_H-M   'P 1'
#
loop_
_entity.id
_entity.type
_entity.pdbx_description
1 polymer ?
#
loop_
_entity_poly.entity_id
_entity_poly.type
_entity_poly.pdbx_seq_one_letter_code
_entity_poly.pdbx_strand_id
1 'polypeptide(L)'
;MSSSSVRVTNYPAIKNAPLVGLAEGNGAFNNLHFAALVVVVPYILKSFLPLVKYGGFKTYLFMMLLTGPPTAIAYWALNSIYGSRKNEKVTLPGKDIEEYITIKDAELAKVYKGKEKIPMQVFHDAFFDGKVEFKGDVLDILEQRHDWAKMNFTYELFKYVFTVFIPEVVVHSQAQDEEQVRGHYDRGDDFYEWFLGPRMIYTSGIILNPDVEESLEQLQDNKLAVVCSKLDLKPTDK
;
A
#
# COMPACT_ATOMS: atom_id res chain seq x y z
N MET A 1 17.91 20.77 16.41
CA MET A 1 16.74 19.88 16.51
C MET A 1 15.76 20.33 15.44
N SER A 2 15.55 19.51 14.40
CA SER A 2 14.60 19.82 13.32
C SER A 2 13.19 19.82 13.92
N SER A 3 12.58 20.98 14.11
CA SER A 3 11.21 21.08 14.60
C SER A 3 10.29 20.57 13.49
N SER A 4 9.80 19.34 13.59
CA SER A 4 8.83 18.82 12.63
C SER A 4 7.61 19.75 12.63
N SER A 5 7.19 20.23 11.46
CA SER A 5 6.03 21.13 11.32
C SER A 5 4.69 20.43 11.50
N VAL A 6 4.69 19.22 12.07
CA VAL A 6 3.51 18.36 12.18
C VAL A 6 2.83 18.61 13.51
N ARG A 7 1.56 18.96 13.45
CA ARG A 7 0.71 19.16 14.64
C ARG A 7 0.25 17.81 15.15
N VAL A 8 0.63 17.49 16.38
CA VAL A 8 0.10 16.34 17.13
C VAL A 8 -1.26 16.69 17.71
N THR A 9 -2.09 15.67 17.91
CA THR A 9 -3.35 15.80 18.65
C THR A 9 -3.08 15.83 20.16
N ASN A 10 -3.90 16.58 20.90
CA ASN A 10 -3.89 16.60 22.36
C ASN A 10 -5.09 15.82 22.96
N TYR A 11 -5.85 15.14 22.11
CA TYR A 11 -7.03 14.38 22.50
C TYR A 11 -6.64 13.03 23.12
N PRO A 12 -7.06 12.75 24.36
CA PRO A 12 -6.83 11.46 25.02
C PRO A 12 -7.27 10.26 24.17
N ALA A 13 -8.40 10.37 23.46
CA ALA A 13 -8.95 9.28 22.65
C ALA A 13 -8.11 8.93 21.40
N ILE A 14 -7.13 9.77 21.03
CA ILE A 14 -6.38 9.62 19.78
C ILE A 14 -4.89 9.52 20.10
N LYS A 15 -4.37 8.29 20.08
CA LYS A 15 -2.93 8.05 20.21
C LYS A 15 -2.18 8.65 19.02
N ASN A 16 -1.18 9.48 19.29
CA ASN A 16 -0.27 9.96 18.27
C ASN A 16 0.71 8.84 17.87
N ALA A 17 0.89 8.66 16.56
CA ALA A 17 2.00 7.88 16.02
C ALA A 17 3.36 8.49 16.42
N PRO A 18 4.47 7.73 16.46
CA PRO A 18 5.80 8.30 16.49
C PRO A 18 5.94 9.33 15.36
N LEU A 19 6.51 10.50 15.66
CA LEU A 19 6.60 11.61 14.69
C LEU A 19 7.22 11.21 13.35
N VAL A 20 8.15 10.25 13.37
CA VAL A 20 8.80 9.66 12.19
C VAL A 20 7.82 8.91 11.30
N GLY A 21 6.79 8.29 11.87
CA GLY A 21 5.77 7.54 11.14
C GLY A 21 4.75 8.40 10.40
N LEU A 22 4.79 9.72 10.59
CA LEU A 22 4.01 10.69 9.83
C LEU A 22 4.68 11.09 8.50
N ALA A 23 5.79 10.46 8.14
CA ALA A 23 6.45 10.66 6.86
C ALA A 23 5.61 10.08 5.71
N GLU A 24 5.20 10.93 4.76
CA GLU A 24 4.58 10.46 3.52
C GLU A 24 5.63 9.80 2.61
N GLY A 25 5.21 8.73 1.93
CA GLY A 25 5.99 8.06 0.90
C GLY A 25 6.15 8.89 -0.38
N ASN A 26 6.48 8.19 -1.46
CA ASN A 26 6.71 8.79 -2.76
C ASN A 26 5.40 9.28 -3.40
N GLY A 27 5.43 10.50 -3.94
CA GLY A 27 4.32 11.10 -4.69
C GLY A 27 4.79 11.82 -5.96
N ALA A 28 5.99 11.52 -6.45
CA ALA A 28 6.64 12.23 -7.56
C ALA A 28 6.05 11.92 -8.95
N PHE A 29 4.85 11.35 -9.02
CA PHE A 29 4.18 11.03 -10.27
C PHE A 29 3.68 12.31 -10.95
N ASN A 30 4.08 12.51 -12.21
CA ASN A 30 3.68 13.65 -13.01
C ASN A 30 2.92 13.19 -14.26
N ASN A 31 1.63 13.55 -14.33
CA ASN A 31 0.74 13.20 -15.43
C ASN A 31 1.25 13.70 -16.79
N LEU A 32 1.93 14.86 -16.83
CA LEU A 32 2.49 15.40 -18.08
C LEU A 32 3.68 14.57 -18.56
N HIS A 33 4.59 14.19 -17.66
CA HIS A 33 5.71 13.31 -18.01
C HIS A 33 5.19 11.95 -18.50
N PHE A 34 4.22 11.39 -17.80
CA PHE A 34 3.57 10.14 -18.17
C PHE A 34 2.92 10.23 -19.56
N ALA A 35 2.08 11.23 -19.79
CA ALA A 35 1.41 11.42 -21.08
C ALA A 35 2.41 11.65 -22.22
N ALA A 36 3.46 12.43 -21.96
CA ALA A 36 4.53 12.66 -22.93
C ALA A 36 5.23 11.35 -23.29
N LEU A 37 5.56 10.49 -22.32
CA LEU A 37 6.19 9.19 -22.59
C LEU A 37 5.28 8.27 -23.40
N VAL A 38 3.99 8.19 -23.06
CA VAL A 38 3.02 7.36 -23.80
C VAL A 38 2.86 7.81 -25.25
N VAL A 39 3.08 9.09 -25.57
CA VAL A 39 3.03 9.64 -26.93
C VAL A 39 4.39 9.50 -27.66
N VAL A 40 5.49 9.78 -26.97
CA VAL A 40 6.83 9.87 -27.59
C VAL A 40 7.44 8.50 -27.82
N VAL A 41 7.30 7.55 -26.89
CA VAL A 41 7.85 6.19 -27.02
C VAL A 41 7.37 5.48 -28.29
N PRO A 42 6.05 5.38 -28.59
CA PRO A 42 5.59 4.74 -29.82
C PRO A 42 6.07 5.48 -31.08
N TYR A 43 6.18 6.81 -31.02
CA TYR A 43 6.69 7.61 -32.14
C TYR A 43 8.17 7.29 -32.45
N ILE A 44 9.01 7.24 -31.41
CA ILE A 44 10.43 6.86 -31.55
C ILE A 44 10.53 5.43 -32.09
N LEU A 45 9.87 4.46 -31.45
CA LEU A 45 9.95 3.06 -31.86
C LEU A 45 9.47 2.86 -33.30
N LYS A 46 8.37 3.49 -33.69
CA LYS A 46 7.92 3.50 -35.08
C LYS A 46 9.02 4.02 -36.02
N SER A 47 9.68 5.12 -35.67
CA SER A 47 10.68 5.77 -36.53
C SER A 47 11.96 4.95 -36.73
N PHE A 48 12.33 4.14 -35.74
CA PHE A 48 13.53 3.30 -35.78
C PHE A 48 13.29 1.87 -36.31
N LEU A 49 12.11 1.28 -36.08
CA LEU A 49 11.83 -0.11 -36.44
C LEU A 49 11.51 -0.26 -37.94
N PRO A 50 12.32 -1.01 -38.72
CA PRO A 50 12.17 -1.11 -40.18
C PRO A 50 10.78 -1.58 -40.64
N LEU A 51 10.13 -2.44 -39.85
CA LEU A 51 8.83 -3.05 -40.15
C LEU A 51 7.65 -2.07 -40.07
N VAL A 52 7.75 -1.03 -39.24
CA VAL A 52 6.65 -0.08 -38.96
C VAL A 52 6.99 1.37 -39.35
N LYS A 53 8.25 1.62 -39.75
CA LYS A 53 8.79 2.93 -40.12
C LYS A 53 7.92 3.69 -41.13
N TYR A 54 7.54 3.01 -42.20
CA TYR A 54 6.74 3.58 -43.29
C TYR A 54 5.23 3.58 -43.02
N GLY A 55 4.80 3.08 -41.85
CA GLY A 55 3.39 3.08 -41.46
C GLY A 55 2.84 4.50 -41.26
N GLY A 56 1.54 4.67 -41.51
CA GLY A 56 0.83 5.93 -41.28
C GLY A 56 0.33 6.10 -39.85
N PHE A 57 -0.68 6.96 -39.67
CA PHE A 57 -1.29 7.23 -38.36
C PHE A 57 -1.88 5.99 -37.68
N LYS A 58 -2.49 5.07 -38.44
CA LYS A 58 -3.00 3.80 -37.90
C LYS A 58 -1.91 2.92 -37.29
N THR A 59 -0.74 2.88 -37.92
CA THR A 59 0.43 2.15 -37.39
C THR A 59 0.93 2.81 -36.11
N TYR A 60 0.92 4.15 -36.04
CA TYR A 60 1.25 4.85 -34.80
C TYR A 60 0.27 4.53 -33.66
N LEU A 61 -1.05 4.54 -33.91
CA LEU A 61 -2.04 4.15 -32.90
C LEU A 61 -1.86 2.70 -32.44
N PHE A 62 -1.57 1.78 -33.36
CA PHE A 62 -1.24 0.40 -33.01
C PHE A 62 0.01 0.33 -32.12
N MET A 63 1.07 1.06 -32.46
CA MET A 63 2.28 1.13 -31.64
C MET A 63 2.01 1.74 -30.26
N MET A 64 1.15 2.77 -30.18
CA MET A 64 0.74 3.36 -28.90
C MET A 64 -0.01 2.35 -28.03
N LEU A 65 -0.95 1.59 -28.59
CA LEU A 65 -1.66 0.55 -27.84
C LEU A 65 -0.72 -0.56 -27.37
N LEU A 66 0.23 -0.97 -28.22
CA LEU A 66 1.18 -2.04 -27.91
C LEU A 66 2.22 -1.60 -26.86
N THR A 67 2.72 -0.38 -26.95
CA THR A 67 3.85 0.11 -26.13
C THR A 67 3.40 0.96 -24.95
N GLY A 68 2.14 1.42 -24.93
CA GLY A 68 1.56 2.21 -23.84
C GLY A 68 1.63 1.49 -22.50
N PRO A 69 1.11 0.25 -22.37
CA PRO A 69 1.15 -0.48 -21.09
C PRO A 69 2.60 -0.74 -20.60
N PRO A 70 3.53 -1.27 -21.42
CA PRO A 70 4.94 -1.41 -21.00
C PRO A 70 5.60 -0.08 -20.60
N THR A 71 5.30 1.00 -21.32
CA THR A 71 5.80 2.35 -20.98
C THR A 71 5.28 2.80 -19.63
N ALA A 72 3.99 2.57 -19.36
CA ALA A 72 3.37 2.93 -18.09
C ALA A 72 3.97 2.14 -16.92
N ILE A 73 4.11 0.83 -17.10
CA ILE A 73 4.75 -0.06 -16.13
C ILE A 73 6.19 0.39 -15.84
N ALA A 74 6.98 0.67 -16.88
CA ALA A 74 8.36 1.14 -16.71
C ALA A 74 8.41 2.49 -15.99
N TYR A 75 7.53 3.43 -16.34
CA TYR A 75 7.46 4.73 -15.67
C TYR A 75 7.13 4.60 -14.19
N TRP A 76 6.14 3.78 -13.82
CA TRP A 76 5.78 3.53 -12.42
C TRP A 76 6.88 2.78 -11.67
N ALA A 77 7.51 1.77 -12.29
CA ALA A 77 8.63 1.04 -11.71
C ALA A 77 9.79 1.98 -11.35
N LEU A 78 10.22 2.80 -12.32
CA LEU A 78 11.31 3.76 -12.12
C LEU A 78 10.95 4.83 -11.09
N ASN A 79 9.74 5.39 -11.16
CA ASN A 79 9.29 6.35 -10.15
C ASN A 79 9.25 5.72 -8.76
N SER A 80 8.87 4.46 -8.61
CA SER A 80 8.86 3.80 -7.30
C SER A 80 10.24 3.68 -6.67
N ILE A 81 11.31 3.66 -7.49
CA ILE A 81 12.71 3.54 -7.06
C ILE A 81 13.32 4.93 -6.81
N TYR A 82 13.12 5.87 -7.73
CA TYR A 82 13.83 7.16 -7.74
C TYR A 82 12.98 8.37 -7.37
N GLY A 83 11.66 8.21 -7.30
CA GLY A 83 10.77 9.33 -7.03
C GLY A 83 10.97 9.87 -5.61
N SER A 84 10.91 11.19 -5.51
CA SER A 84 11.02 11.89 -4.23
C SER A 84 9.76 11.70 -3.38
N ARG A 85 9.92 11.89 -2.07
CA ARG A 85 8.79 11.96 -1.15
C ARG A 85 7.86 13.11 -1.54
N LYS A 86 6.56 12.93 -1.26
CA LYS A 86 5.54 13.96 -1.51
C LYS A 86 5.79 15.24 -0.70
N ASN A 87 6.33 15.10 0.51
CA ASN A 87 6.77 16.23 1.33
C ASN A 87 7.89 15.82 2.30
N GLU A 88 8.61 16.82 2.83
CA GLU A 88 9.72 16.65 3.79
C GLU A 88 9.42 17.26 5.17
N LYS A 89 8.14 17.39 5.54
CA LYS A 89 7.71 17.96 6.85
C LYS A 89 8.27 17.20 8.05
N VAL A 90 8.53 15.90 7.85
CA VAL A 90 9.19 15.00 8.79
C VAL A 90 10.52 14.56 8.20
N THR A 91 11.61 14.86 8.91
CA THR A 91 12.93 14.31 8.60
C THR A 91 13.01 12.88 9.14
N LEU A 92 13.32 11.94 8.26
CA LEU A 92 13.56 10.55 8.66
C LEU A 92 14.88 10.46 9.42
N PRO A 93 14.96 9.68 10.51
CA PRO A 93 16.18 9.60 11.31
C PRO A 93 17.29 8.84 10.59
N GLY A 94 16.95 8.04 9.57
CA GLY A 94 17.90 7.27 8.78
C GLY A 94 18.66 6.29 9.66
N LYS A 95 17.98 5.59 10.58
CA LYS A 95 18.62 4.59 11.44
C LYS A 95 18.99 3.36 10.63
N ASP A 96 19.80 2.51 11.25
CA ASP A 96 20.14 1.22 10.67
C ASP A 96 18.93 0.28 10.74
N ILE A 97 18.76 -0.57 9.73
CA ILE A 97 17.62 -1.49 9.61
C ILE A 97 17.51 -2.43 10.83
N GLU A 98 18.65 -2.76 11.43
CA GLU A 98 18.79 -3.60 12.63
C GLU A 98 18.23 -2.97 13.91
N GLU A 99 17.88 -1.68 13.87
CA GLU A 99 17.13 -1.01 14.95
C GLU A 99 15.63 -1.27 14.88
N TYR A 100 15.14 -1.69 13.72
CA TYR A 100 13.71 -1.92 13.47
C TYR A 100 13.38 -3.41 13.41
N ILE A 101 14.25 -4.21 12.80
CA ILE A 101 13.99 -5.61 12.52
C ILE A 101 15.22 -6.47 12.80
N THR A 102 15.01 -7.72 13.16
CA THR A 102 16.05 -8.75 13.30
C THR A 102 15.96 -9.70 12.11
N ILE A 103 16.99 -9.73 11.28
CA ILE A 103 17.08 -10.64 10.13
C ILE A 103 17.82 -11.91 10.56
N LYS A 104 17.10 -13.03 10.65
CA LYS A 104 17.63 -14.34 11.05
C LYS A 104 18.28 -15.09 9.90
N ASP A 105 17.78 -14.87 8.68
CA ASP A 105 18.30 -15.50 7.48
C ASP A 105 19.65 -14.89 7.05
N ALA A 106 20.65 -15.74 6.85
CA ALA A 106 22.01 -15.32 6.57
C ALA A 106 22.17 -14.67 5.18
N GLU A 107 21.37 -15.07 4.19
CA GLU A 107 21.45 -14.49 2.84
C GLU A 107 20.78 -13.11 2.82
N LEU A 108 19.62 -12.97 3.45
CA LEU A 108 18.96 -11.67 3.62
C LEU A 108 19.84 -10.70 4.42
N ALA A 109 20.48 -11.15 5.50
CA ALA A 109 21.34 -10.32 6.34
C ALA A 109 22.63 -9.85 5.63
N LYS A 110 23.10 -10.57 4.60
CA LYS A 110 24.23 -10.12 3.76
C LYS A 110 23.83 -8.93 2.88
N VAL A 111 22.60 -8.95 2.37
CA VAL A 111 22.07 -7.97 1.41
C VAL A 111 21.55 -6.73 2.14
N TYR A 112 20.71 -6.93 3.17
CA TYR A 112 20.03 -5.87 3.88
C TYR A 112 20.67 -5.67 5.26
N LYS A 113 21.52 -4.65 5.37
CA LYS A 113 22.23 -4.29 6.60
C LYS A 113 22.56 -2.81 6.65
N GLY A 114 22.64 -2.24 7.85
CA GLY A 114 22.89 -0.81 8.05
C GLY A 114 21.83 0.04 7.35
N LYS A 115 22.27 0.90 6.42
CA LYS A 115 21.36 1.81 5.67
C LYS A 115 20.68 1.16 4.47
N GLU A 116 21.02 -0.08 4.12
CA GLU A 116 20.42 -0.75 2.96
C GLU A 116 19.02 -1.27 3.30
N LYS A 117 18.00 -0.51 2.87
CA LYS A 117 16.60 -0.79 3.15
C LYS A 117 16.09 -2.02 2.40
N ILE A 118 15.25 -2.82 3.06
CA ILE A 118 14.58 -3.99 2.48
C ILE A 118 13.32 -3.57 1.72
N PRO A 119 13.02 -4.10 0.51
CA PRO A 119 11.72 -3.91 -0.11
C PRO A 119 10.59 -4.46 0.78
N MET A 120 9.48 -3.73 0.90
CA MET A 120 8.37 -4.12 1.77
C MET A 120 7.81 -5.50 1.42
N GLN A 121 7.80 -5.87 0.13
CA GLN A 121 7.39 -7.20 -0.30
C GLN A 121 8.32 -8.30 0.20
N VAL A 122 9.63 -8.14 0.03
CA VAL A 122 10.63 -9.08 0.53
C VAL A 122 10.54 -9.20 2.06
N PHE A 123 10.31 -8.08 2.74
CA PHE A 123 10.15 -8.07 4.20
C PHE A 123 8.95 -8.90 4.66
N HIS A 124 7.75 -8.67 4.13
CA HIS A 124 6.58 -9.39 4.64
C HIS A 124 6.63 -10.88 4.32
N ASP A 125 7.15 -11.28 3.16
CA ASP A 125 7.38 -12.70 2.83
C ASP A 125 8.36 -13.33 3.83
N ALA A 126 9.47 -12.66 4.10
CA ALA A 126 10.46 -13.14 5.06
C ALA A 126 9.92 -13.16 6.50
N PHE A 127 9.04 -12.24 6.86
CA PHE A 127 8.37 -12.21 8.16
C PHE A 127 7.44 -13.42 8.34
N PHE A 128 6.58 -13.69 7.35
CA PHE A 128 5.69 -14.85 7.40
C PHE A 128 6.44 -16.19 7.33
N ASP A 129 7.61 -16.22 6.68
CA ASP A 129 8.53 -17.36 6.70
C ASP A 129 9.32 -17.51 8.02
N GLY A 130 9.16 -16.59 8.97
CA GLY A 130 9.92 -16.58 10.24
C GLY A 130 11.42 -16.25 10.09
N LYS A 131 11.82 -15.72 8.92
CA LYS A 131 13.21 -15.31 8.61
C LYS A 131 13.54 -13.91 9.13
N VAL A 132 12.54 -13.10 9.42
CA VAL A 132 12.67 -11.73 9.94
C VAL A 132 11.66 -11.52 11.05
N GLU A 133 12.03 -10.77 12.09
CA GLU A 133 11.14 -10.37 13.18
C GLU A 133 11.24 -8.88 13.48
N PHE A 134 10.16 -8.29 13.99
CA PHE A 134 10.18 -6.91 14.49
C PHE A 134 10.98 -6.82 15.80
N LYS A 135 11.75 -5.74 15.96
CA LYS A 135 12.54 -5.47 17.17
C LYS A 135 11.83 -4.48 18.09
N GLY A 136 10.64 -4.84 18.55
CA GLY A 136 9.79 -3.99 19.40
C GLY A 136 8.30 -4.13 19.06
N ASP A 137 7.53 -3.11 19.43
CA ASP A 137 6.11 -3.05 19.10
C ASP A 137 5.91 -2.96 17.57
N VAL A 138 5.06 -3.84 17.04
CA VAL A 138 4.84 -3.99 15.60
C VAL A 138 4.24 -2.73 14.99
N LEU A 139 3.27 -2.11 15.66
CA LEU A 139 2.60 -0.91 15.17
C LEU A 139 3.59 0.25 15.10
N ASP A 140 4.32 0.51 16.19
CA ASP A 140 5.28 1.61 16.24
C ASP A 140 6.40 1.47 15.18
N ILE A 141 6.85 0.24 14.88
CA ILE A 141 7.86 -0.02 13.84
C ILE A 141 7.28 0.12 12.43
N LEU A 142 6.06 -0.37 12.19
CA LEU A 142 5.38 -0.23 10.91
C LEU A 142 4.99 1.22 10.60
N GLU A 143 4.68 2.02 11.61
CA GLU A 143 4.50 3.46 11.43
C GLU A 143 5.80 4.07 10.89
N GLN A 144 6.97 3.62 11.36
CA GLN A 144 8.29 4.06 10.90
C GLN A 144 8.79 3.38 9.61
N ARG A 145 7.96 2.59 8.90
CA ARG A 145 8.36 1.79 7.71
C ARG A 145 9.11 2.54 6.62
N HIS A 146 8.86 3.84 6.45
CA HIS A 146 9.56 4.63 5.43
C HIS A 146 11.06 4.86 5.77
N ASP A 147 11.47 4.68 7.04
CA ASP A 147 12.88 4.77 7.42
C ASP A 147 13.68 3.51 7.05
N TRP A 148 13.07 2.33 7.11
CA TRP A 148 13.78 1.05 6.98
C TRP A 148 13.35 0.18 5.80
N ALA A 149 12.21 0.46 5.17
CA ALA A 149 11.70 -0.28 4.02
C ALA A 149 11.65 0.57 2.73
N LYS A 150 11.74 -0.11 1.58
CA LYS A 150 11.50 0.46 0.25
C LYS A 150 10.10 0.12 -0.23
N MET A 151 9.39 1.11 -0.76
CA MET A 151 8.06 0.97 -1.35
C MET A 151 8.14 0.91 -2.88
N ASN A 152 8.97 0.01 -3.39
CA ASN A 152 9.23 -0.13 -4.81
C ASN A 152 8.67 -1.45 -5.37
N PHE A 153 8.44 -1.49 -6.68
CA PHE A 153 8.06 -2.72 -7.35
C PHE A 153 9.26 -3.68 -7.41
N THR A 154 9.04 -4.94 -7.00
CA THR A 154 10.02 -6.02 -7.10
C THR A 154 9.70 -6.92 -8.29
N TYR A 155 10.66 -7.77 -8.68
CA TYR A 155 10.42 -8.76 -9.74
C TYR A 155 9.29 -9.73 -9.38
N GLU A 156 9.26 -10.24 -8.15
CA GLU A 156 8.20 -11.17 -7.70
C GLU A 156 6.82 -10.51 -7.73
N LEU A 157 6.72 -9.22 -7.41
CA LEU A 157 5.46 -8.49 -7.54
C LEU A 157 5.00 -8.40 -9.01
N PHE A 158 5.91 -8.12 -9.95
CA PHE A 158 5.56 -8.15 -11.38
C PHE A 158 5.13 -9.53 -11.84
N LYS A 159 5.89 -10.57 -11.46
CA LYS A 159 5.56 -11.95 -11.76
C LYS A 159 4.15 -12.28 -11.26
N TYR A 160 3.85 -12.02 -9.99
CA TYR A 160 2.52 -12.20 -9.41
C TYR A 160 1.44 -11.46 -10.20
N VAL A 161 1.66 -10.19 -10.54
CA VAL A 161 0.70 -9.39 -11.31
C VAL A 161 0.38 -10.04 -12.65
N PHE A 162 1.39 -10.52 -13.40
CA PHE A 162 1.18 -11.08 -14.73
C PHE A 162 0.73 -12.54 -14.74
N THR A 163 1.12 -13.34 -13.75
CA THR A 163 0.85 -14.78 -13.74
C THR A 163 -0.30 -15.20 -12.84
N VAL A 164 -0.73 -14.34 -11.91
CA VAL A 164 -1.81 -14.63 -10.95
C VAL A 164 -2.90 -13.58 -11.07
N PHE A 165 -2.61 -12.33 -10.72
CA PHE A 165 -3.62 -11.28 -10.59
C PHE A 165 -4.37 -10.97 -11.90
N ILE A 166 -3.66 -10.72 -13.01
CA ILE A 166 -4.31 -10.40 -14.30
C ILE A 166 -5.19 -11.57 -14.78
N PRO A 167 -4.70 -12.82 -14.83
CA PRO A 167 -5.55 -13.97 -15.16
C PRO A 167 -6.81 -14.06 -14.27
N GLU A 168 -6.66 -13.90 -12.96
CA GLU A 168 -7.78 -13.99 -12.02
C GLU A 168 -8.82 -12.90 -12.23
N VAL A 169 -8.39 -11.66 -12.50
CA VAL A 169 -9.31 -10.53 -12.77
C VAL A 169 -9.98 -10.65 -14.14
N VAL A 170 -9.34 -11.31 -15.11
CA VAL A 170 -9.94 -11.54 -16.44
C VAL A 170 -10.93 -12.71 -16.41
N VAL A 171 -10.70 -13.71 -15.56
CA VAL A 171 -11.54 -14.90 -15.44
C VAL A 171 -12.42 -14.79 -14.19
N HIS A 172 -13.66 -14.34 -14.36
CA HIS A 172 -14.68 -14.34 -13.31
C HIS A 172 -15.55 -15.58 -13.42
N SER A 173 -15.19 -16.65 -12.70
CA SER A 173 -16.06 -17.81 -12.54
C SER A 173 -16.48 -17.96 -11.08
N GLN A 174 -17.73 -18.34 -10.85
CA GLN A 174 -18.28 -18.50 -9.49
C GLN A 174 -17.47 -19.50 -8.66
N ALA A 175 -16.97 -20.58 -9.28
CA ALA A 175 -16.15 -21.58 -8.60
C ALA A 175 -14.80 -21.02 -8.12
N GLN A 176 -14.17 -20.13 -8.91
CA GLN A 176 -12.92 -19.47 -8.55
C GLN A 176 -13.15 -18.43 -7.44
N ASP A 177 -14.21 -17.63 -7.55
CA ASP A 177 -14.56 -16.65 -6.50
C ASP A 177 -14.86 -17.36 -5.18
N GLU A 178 -15.54 -18.50 -5.21
CA GLU A 178 -15.84 -19.31 -4.03
C GLU A 178 -14.57 -19.88 -3.39
N GLU A 179 -13.63 -20.43 -4.18
CA GLU A 179 -12.34 -20.93 -3.67
C GLU A 179 -11.52 -19.82 -3.00
N GLN A 180 -11.50 -18.61 -3.57
CA GLN A 180 -10.76 -17.48 -3.04
C GLN A 180 -11.34 -16.95 -1.71
N VAL A 181 -12.66 -16.95 -1.56
CA VAL A 181 -13.35 -16.37 -0.39
C VAL A 181 -13.39 -17.37 0.77
N ARG A 182 -13.62 -18.66 0.50
CA ARG A 182 -13.79 -19.70 1.53
C ARG A 182 -12.65 -19.73 2.55
N GLY A 183 -11.39 -19.70 2.09
CA GLY A 183 -10.23 -19.82 2.98
C GLY A 183 -10.09 -18.70 4.04
N HIS A 184 -10.64 -17.50 3.79
CA HIS A 184 -10.55 -16.37 4.72
C HIS A 184 -11.81 -16.18 5.58
N TYR A 185 -12.99 -16.54 5.05
CA TYR A 185 -14.27 -16.36 5.74
C TYR A 185 -14.81 -17.61 6.43
N ASP A 186 -14.34 -18.82 6.06
CA ASP A 186 -14.77 -20.08 6.71
C ASP A 186 -14.12 -20.32 8.09
N ARG A 187 -13.36 -19.34 8.62
CA ARG A 187 -12.80 -19.42 9.97
C ARG A 187 -13.86 -19.35 11.09
N GLY A 188 -15.09 -18.95 10.78
CA GLY A 188 -16.23 -18.92 11.71
C GLY A 188 -16.30 -17.67 12.59
N ASP A 189 -17.50 -17.39 13.14
CA ASP A 189 -17.74 -16.24 14.04
C ASP A 189 -16.94 -16.33 15.34
N ASP A 190 -16.62 -17.55 15.79
CA ASP A 190 -15.80 -17.81 16.98
C ASP A 190 -14.42 -17.17 16.86
N PHE A 191 -13.78 -17.25 15.69
CA PHE A 191 -12.50 -16.60 15.43
C PHE A 191 -12.61 -15.07 15.50
N TYR A 192 -13.63 -14.50 14.87
CA TYR A 192 -13.81 -13.06 14.77
C TYR A 192 -14.27 -12.41 16.09
N GLU A 193 -15.05 -13.12 16.90
CA GLU A 193 -15.56 -12.62 18.19
C GLU A 193 -14.41 -12.27 19.15
N TRP A 194 -13.27 -12.98 19.06
CA TRP A 194 -12.07 -12.70 19.88
C TRP A 194 -11.54 -11.27 19.77
N PHE A 195 -11.77 -10.57 18.65
CA PHE A 195 -11.23 -9.22 18.43
C PHE A 195 -12.23 -8.19 17.91
N LEU A 196 -13.42 -8.59 17.45
CA LEU A 196 -14.48 -7.67 17.03
C LEU A 196 -15.50 -7.35 18.13
N GLY A 197 -15.60 -8.20 19.16
CA GLY A 197 -16.62 -8.08 20.19
C GLY A 197 -18.03 -8.45 19.71
N PRO A 198 -19.06 -8.28 20.56
CA PRO A 198 -20.39 -8.88 20.36
C PRO A 198 -21.18 -8.34 19.17
N ARG A 199 -20.83 -7.14 18.67
CA ARG A 199 -21.49 -6.54 17.49
C ARG A 199 -21.03 -7.18 16.18
N MET A 200 -19.89 -7.86 16.16
CA MET A 200 -19.29 -8.48 14.96
C MET A 200 -19.12 -7.48 13.79
N ILE A 201 -18.91 -6.19 14.09
CA ILE A 201 -18.77 -5.15 13.07
C ILE A 201 -17.31 -5.07 12.62
N TYR A 202 -17.01 -5.64 11.45
CA TYR A 202 -15.67 -5.63 10.87
C TYR A 202 -15.44 -4.41 9.96
N THR A 203 -15.45 -3.22 10.55
CA THR A 203 -15.18 -1.96 9.84
C THR A 203 -14.75 -0.87 10.83
N SER A 204 -14.40 0.32 10.34
CA SER A 204 -14.01 1.46 11.18
C SER A 204 -15.05 1.76 12.26
N GLY A 205 -14.63 2.28 13.41
CA GLY A 205 -15.51 2.93 14.38
C GLY A 205 -15.50 4.46 14.24
N ILE A 206 -16.33 5.16 15.03
CA ILE A 206 -16.34 6.62 15.12
C ILE A 206 -16.15 7.07 16.57
N ILE A 207 -15.13 7.90 16.79
CA ILE A 207 -14.96 8.65 18.04
C ILE A 207 -15.90 9.85 17.99
N LEU A 208 -16.82 9.97 18.95
CA LEU A 208 -17.71 11.14 19.04
C LEU A 208 -17.17 12.20 19.99
N ASN A 209 -16.57 11.78 21.09
CA ASN A 209 -15.95 12.68 22.05
C ASN A 209 -14.44 12.42 22.13
N PRO A 210 -13.60 13.25 21.49
CA PRO A 210 -12.17 13.02 21.48
C PRO A 210 -11.49 13.26 22.84
N ASP A 211 -12.18 13.88 23.80
CA ASP A 211 -11.67 14.11 25.17
C ASP A 211 -11.80 12.89 26.10
N VAL A 212 -12.49 11.82 25.65
CA VAL A 212 -12.77 10.62 26.44
C VAL A 212 -12.42 9.37 25.63
N GLU A 213 -11.70 8.42 26.22
CA GLU A 213 -11.49 7.12 25.60
C GLU A 213 -12.81 6.32 25.56
N GLU A 214 -13.20 5.91 24.36
CA GLU A 214 -14.40 5.11 24.11
C GLU A 214 -13.99 3.66 23.84
N SER A 215 -14.74 2.71 24.39
CA SER A 215 -14.59 1.27 24.10
C SER A 215 -14.86 0.96 22.62
N LEU A 216 -14.36 -0.18 22.12
CA LEU A 216 -14.62 -0.64 20.76
C LEU A 216 -16.12 -0.68 20.47
N GLU A 217 -16.93 -1.20 21.40
CA GLU A 217 -18.38 -1.30 21.27
C GLU A 217 -19.03 0.07 21.12
N GLN A 218 -18.60 1.06 21.91
CA GLN A 218 -19.07 2.44 21.79
C GLN A 218 -18.69 3.05 20.44
N LEU A 219 -17.45 2.85 19.97
CA LEU A 219 -17.01 3.34 18.66
C LEU A 219 -17.86 2.78 17.51
N GLN A 220 -18.29 1.51 17.62
CA GLN A 220 -19.15 0.88 16.63
C GLN A 220 -20.60 1.39 16.72
N ASP A 221 -21.13 1.57 17.92
CA ASP A 221 -22.48 2.10 18.13
C ASP A 221 -22.59 3.56 17.65
N ASN A 222 -21.56 4.35 17.91
CA ASN A 222 -21.40 5.71 17.39
C ASN A 222 -21.47 5.74 15.86
N LYS A 223 -20.77 4.82 15.20
CA LYS A 223 -20.82 4.72 13.74
C LYS A 223 -22.22 4.42 13.23
N LEU A 224 -22.89 3.43 13.81
CA LEU A 224 -24.25 3.07 13.42
C LEU A 224 -25.19 4.27 13.58
N ALA A 225 -25.13 4.97 14.72
CA ALA A 225 -25.92 6.17 14.96
C ALA A 225 -25.66 7.27 13.91
N VAL A 226 -24.40 7.52 13.58
CA VAL A 226 -24.03 8.52 12.56
C VAL A 226 -24.53 8.13 11.17
N VAL A 227 -24.43 6.86 10.79
CA VAL A 227 -24.93 6.38 9.49
C VAL A 227 -26.45 6.53 9.42
N CYS A 228 -27.18 6.05 10.44
CA CYS A 228 -28.63 6.18 10.51
C CYS A 228 -29.09 7.65 10.47
N SER A 229 -28.39 8.53 11.20
CA SER A 229 -28.69 9.97 11.22
C SER A 229 -28.43 10.64 9.87
N LYS A 230 -27.33 10.29 9.18
CA LYS A 230 -27.02 10.85 7.85
C LYS A 230 -28.02 10.43 6.77
N LEU A 231 -28.61 9.25 6.93
CA LEU A 231 -29.65 8.75 6.04
C LEU A 231 -31.07 9.22 6.46
N ASP A 232 -31.19 9.93 7.58
CA ASP A 232 -32.44 10.34 8.20
C ASP A 232 -33.44 9.18 8.41
N LEU A 233 -32.91 8.00 8.77
CA LEU A 233 -33.71 6.79 8.90
C LEU A 233 -34.81 6.94 9.96
N LYS A 234 -36.02 6.54 9.58
CA LYS A 234 -37.19 6.44 10.45
C LYS A 234 -37.38 5.00 10.91
N PRO A 235 -38.07 4.77 12.05
CA PRO A 235 -38.33 3.43 12.56
C PRO A 235 -39.03 2.47 11.60
N THR A 236 -39.69 3.01 10.56
CA THR A 236 -40.43 2.23 9.55
C THR A 236 -39.65 2.00 8.25
N ASP A 237 -38.47 2.58 8.12
CA ASP A 237 -37.65 2.44 6.92
C ASP A 237 -37.06 1.03 6.84
N LYS A 238 -36.85 0.54 5.62
CA LYS A 238 -36.40 -0.82 5.30
C LYS A 238 -35.11 -0.80 4.51
#